data_AF-A0A4Q2RMM3-F1
#
_entry.id   AF-A0A4Q2RMM3-F1
#
_cell.length_a   1.000
_cell.length_b   1.000
_cell.length_c   1.000
_cell.angle_alpha   90.00
_cell.angle_beta   90.00
_cell.angle_gamma   90.00
#
_symmetry.space_group_name_H-M   'P 1'
#
loop_
_entity.id
_entity.type
_entity.pdbx_description
1 polymer ?
#
loop_
_entity_poly.entity_id
_entity_poly.type
_entity_poly.pdbx_seq_one_letter_code
_entity_poly.pdbx_strand_id
1 'polypeptide(L)'
;MSPDDLDHPPVSGRWVAPAQADAVRRDAIAIATFAVNAPDIREVTKRELLSKYVLVLLTHGTANGKYGTRYRSTGALDITDPTHLEHEHVFPRKWLIERMMESPEAVEMLLTHFAIACTVTSDEHRRLASAERANPALAGWERYHAAGIDVVDTATGAVVPQSIGESPLLPHEQSGVQQSGR
;
A
#
# COMPACT_ATOMS: atom_id res chain seq x y z
N MET A 1 1.23 -0.95 -34.01
CA MET A 1 0.44 -1.45 -32.87
C MET A 1 1.43 -1.71 -31.76
N SER A 2 1.34 -0.94 -30.67
CA SER A 2 2.25 -1.03 -29.51
C SER A 2 1.72 -2.12 -28.57
N PRO A 3 2.58 -2.89 -27.89
CA PRO A 3 2.15 -3.90 -26.91
C PRO A 3 1.47 -3.34 -25.65
N ASP A 4 1.29 -2.01 -25.55
CA ASP A 4 0.62 -1.32 -24.44
C ASP A 4 -0.91 -1.21 -24.59
N ASP A 5 -1.49 -1.71 -25.68
CA ASP A 5 -2.95 -1.81 -25.87
C ASP A 5 -3.55 -3.01 -25.08
N LEU A 6 -3.09 -3.20 -23.83
CA LEU A 6 -3.73 -4.12 -22.89
C LEU A 6 -5.03 -3.46 -22.42
N ASP A 7 -6.09 -3.77 -23.18
CA ASP A 7 -7.51 -3.65 -22.85
C ASP A 7 -7.72 -3.53 -21.33
N HIS A 8 -7.78 -2.28 -20.85
CA HIS A 8 -8.07 -2.02 -19.45
C HIS A 8 -9.55 -2.33 -19.26
N PRO A 9 -9.91 -3.37 -18.47
CA PRO A 9 -11.31 -3.68 -18.26
C PRO A 9 -12.02 -2.43 -17.72
N PRO A 10 -13.27 -2.18 -18.14
CA PRO A 10 -14.01 -1.03 -17.64
C PRO A 10 -14.02 -1.05 -16.12
N VAL A 11 -13.71 0.12 -15.56
CA VAL A 11 -13.67 0.43 -14.12
C VAL A 11 -15.00 0.15 -13.41
N SER A 12 -16.09 0.00 -14.16
CA SER A 12 -17.43 -0.30 -13.66
C SER A 12 -17.60 -1.79 -13.37
N GLY A 13 -17.17 -2.21 -12.19
CA GLY A 13 -17.40 -3.57 -11.70
C GLY A 13 -16.99 -3.71 -10.24
N ARG A 14 -17.63 -4.64 -9.52
CA ARG A 14 -17.19 -5.04 -8.18
C ARG A 14 -15.78 -5.60 -8.29
N TRP A 15 -14.83 -5.08 -7.50
CA TRP A 15 -13.46 -5.61 -7.52
C TRP A 15 -13.44 -7.08 -7.10
N VAL A 16 -12.71 -7.88 -7.85
CA VAL A 16 -12.46 -9.29 -7.56
C VAL A 16 -10.97 -9.49 -7.42
N ALA A 17 -10.59 -10.22 -6.38
CA ALA A 17 -9.20 -10.61 -6.17
C ALA A 17 -8.71 -11.39 -7.38
N PRO A 18 -7.57 -11.01 -7.96
CA PRO A 18 -6.98 -11.74 -9.07
C PRO A 18 -6.68 -13.20 -8.70
N ALA A 19 -6.83 -14.12 -9.66
CA ALA A 19 -6.66 -15.56 -9.41
C ALA A 19 -5.30 -15.95 -8.80
N GLN A 20 -4.26 -15.17 -9.09
CA GLN A 20 -2.88 -15.43 -8.62
C GLN A 20 -2.48 -14.56 -7.41
N ALA A 21 -3.40 -13.78 -6.82
CA ALA A 21 -3.07 -12.81 -5.78
C ALA A 21 -2.35 -13.45 -4.57
N ASP A 22 -2.78 -14.64 -4.15
CA ASP A 22 -2.15 -15.33 -3.02
C ASP A 22 -0.78 -15.90 -3.37
N ALA A 23 -0.58 -16.38 -4.60
CA ALA A 23 0.73 -16.85 -5.06
C ALA A 23 1.72 -15.69 -5.14
N VAL A 24 1.32 -14.56 -5.74
CA VAL A 24 2.13 -13.34 -5.80
C VAL A 24 2.43 -12.80 -4.40
N ARG A 25 1.48 -12.86 -3.46
CA ARG A 25 1.74 -12.47 -2.07
C ARG A 25 2.81 -13.34 -1.43
N ARG A 26 2.75 -14.66 -1.58
CA ARG A 26 3.76 -15.58 -1.05
C ARG A 26 5.14 -15.31 -1.66
N ASP A 27 5.21 -15.10 -2.97
CA ASP A 27 6.48 -14.78 -3.65
C ASP A 27 7.06 -13.46 -3.15
N ALA A 28 6.23 -12.43 -3.01
CA ALA A 28 6.62 -11.13 -2.48
C ALA A 28 7.15 -11.23 -1.04
N ILE A 29 6.49 -12.01 -0.17
CA ILE A 29 6.95 -12.27 1.20
C ILE A 29 8.29 -13.00 1.18
N ALA A 30 8.45 -14.04 0.36
CA ALA A 30 9.71 -14.79 0.28
C ALA A 30 10.88 -13.90 -0.17
N ILE A 31 10.67 -13.06 -1.20
CA ILE A 31 11.67 -12.11 -1.70
C ILE A 31 12.03 -11.08 -0.63
N ALA A 32 11.02 -10.51 0.06
CA ALA A 32 11.25 -9.52 1.10
C ALA A 32 12.04 -10.10 2.28
N THR A 33 11.63 -11.28 2.77
CA THR A 33 12.31 -12.00 3.85
C THR A 33 13.76 -12.32 3.49
N PHE A 34 14.02 -12.75 2.26
CA PHE A 34 15.39 -12.95 1.77
C PHE A 34 16.19 -11.64 1.80
N ALA A 35 15.64 -10.56 1.23
CA ALA A 35 16.34 -9.29 1.09
C ALA A 35 16.74 -8.69 2.45
N VAL A 36 15.83 -8.69 3.44
CA VAL A 36 16.12 -8.12 4.76
C VAL A 36 17.18 -8.93 5.52
N ASN A 37 17.16 -10.26 5.40
CA ASN A 37 18.06 -11.16 6.14
C ASN A 37 19.41 -11.42 5.46
N ALA A 38 19.62 -11.03 4.20
CA ALA A 38 20.87 -11.28 3.49
C ALA A 38 22.03 -10.41 4.03
N PRO A 39 23.05 -10.96 4.74
CA PRO A 39 24.09 -10.15 5.37
C PRO A 39 25.04 -9.51 4.34
N ASP A 40 25.22 -10.14 3.18
CA ASP A 40 26.20 -9.73 2.16
C ASP A 40 25.64 -8.73 1.14
N ILE A 41 24.34 -8.41 1.23
CA ILE A 41 23.69 -7.43 0.34
C ILE A 41 23.73 -6.05 1.01
N ARG A 42 24.26 -5.06 0.29
CA ARG A 42 24.27 -3.66 0.76
C ARG A 42 22.85 -3.16 1.00
N GLU A 43 22.67 -2.34 2.03
CA GLU A 43 21.36 -1.79 2.41
C GLU A 43 20.62 -1.09 1.26
N VAL A 44 21.34 -0.28 0.46
CA VAL A 44 20.77 0.40 -0.71
C VAL A 44 20.14 -0.59 -1.71
N THR A 45 20.79 -1.74 -1.91
CA THR A 45 20.29 -2.79 -2.80
C THR A 45 19.11 -3.53 -2.19
N LYS A 46 19.09 -3.75 -0.85
CA LYS A 46 17.92 -4.29 -0.15
C LYS A 46 16.70 -3.38 -0.33
N ARG A 47 16.87 -2.08 -0.11
CA ARG A 47 15.78 -1.09 -0.27
C ARG A 47 15.26 -1.02 -1.70
N GLU A 48 16.13 -1.13 -2.69
CA GLU A 48 15.74 -1.18 -4.10
C GLU A 48 14.94 -2.46 -4.42
N LEU A 49 15.38 -3.62 -3.92
CA LEU A 49 14.67 -4.88 -4.07
C LEU A 49 13.25 -4.80 -3.48
N LEU A 50 13.13 -4.31 -2.24
CA LEU A 50 11.85 -4.12 -1.57
C LEU A 50 10.95 -3.14 -2.33
N SER A 51 11.49 -2.00 -2.77
CA SER A 51 10.68 -0.98 -3.45
C SER A 51 10.19 -1.41 -4.82
N LYS A 52 11.07 -1.97 -5.67
CA LYS A 52 10.77 -2.20 -7.09
C LYS A 52 10.14 -3.54 -7.37
N TYR A 53 10.45 -4.55 -6.57
CA TYR A 53 9.94 -5.90 -6.82
C TYR A 53 8.78 -6.19 -5.89
N VAL A 54 8.96 -6.12 -4.57
CA VAL A 54 7.93 -6.51 -3.60
C VAL A 54 6.69 -5.62 -3.70
N LEU A 55 6.85 -4.30 -3.64
CA LEU A 55 5.70 -3.39 -3.62
C LEU A 55 5.01 -3.29 -4.99
N VAL A 56 5.76 -3.34 -6.09
CA VAL A 56 5.14 -3.37 -7.43
C VAL A 56 4.39 -4.68 -7.64
N LEU A 57 4.97 -5.83 -7.26
CA LEU A 57 4.29 -7.13 -7.33
C LEU A 57 2.96 -7.09 -6.58
N LEU A 58 2.94 -6.60 -5.35
CA LEU A 58 1.74 -6.61 -4.50
C LEU A 58 0.66 -5.62 -4.93
N THR A 59 1.05 -4.49 -5.53
CA THR A 59 0.12 -3.38 -5.74
C THR A 59 -0.23 -3.12 -7.21
N HIS A 60 0.67 -3.45 -8.14
CA HIS A 60 0.44 -3.28 -9.57
C HIS A 60 0.01 -4.60 -10.24
N GLY A 61 0.32 -5.73 -9.61
CA GLY A 61 0.36 -7.03 -10.27
C GLY A 61 -0.51 -8.05 -9.58
N THR A 62 -1.78 -8.09 -9.94
CA THR A 62 -2.36 -9.31 -10.49
C THR A 62 -3.65 -8.90 -11.22
N ALA A 63 -3.83 -9.34 -12.47
CA ALA A 63 -4.99 -9.18 -13.36
C ALA A 63 -5.59 -7.77 -13.71
N ASN A 64 -5.55 -6.74 -12.86
CA ASN A 64 -6.37 -5.53 -13.09
C ASN A 64 -5.56 -4.27 -13.48
N GLY A 65 -4.24 -4.40 -13.68
CA GLY A 65 -3.35 -3.30 -14.07
C GLY A 65 -3.12 -2.25 -12.97
N LYS A 66 -2.31 -1.23 -13.28
CA LYS A 66 -1.87 -0.17 -12.34
C LYS A 66 -3.02 0.51 -11.58
N TYR A 67 -4.18 0.65 -12.21
CA TYR A 67 -5.34 1.36 -11.66
C TYR A 67 -6.48 0.44 -11.18
N GLY A 68 -6.30 -0.87 -11.32
CA GLY A 68 -7.27 -1.90 -10.92
C GLY A 68 -7.25 -2.26 -9.43
N THR A 69 -7.00 -1.26 -8.59
CA THR A 69 -6.90 -1.43 -7.14
C THR A 69 -8.28 -1.65 -6.52
N ARG A 70 -8.31 -2.34 -5.36
CA ARG A 70 -9.54 -2.57 -4.58
C ARG A 70 -10.12 -1.27 -4.02
N TYR A 71 -9.25 -0.35 -3.62
CA TYR A 71 -9.64 0.89 -2.98
C TYR A 71 -9.56 2.04 -3.98
N ARG A 72 -10.58 2.87 -4.02
CA ARG A 72 -10.62 4.05 -4.89
C ARG A 72 -11.12 5.26 -4.14
N SER A 73 -10.54 6.43 -4.36
CA SER A 73 -11.16 7.66 -3.89
C SER A 73 -12.50 7.86 -4.58
N THR A 74 -13.42 8.56 -3.92
CA THR A 74 -14.71 8.94 -4.52
C THR A 74 -14.50 9.75 -5.81
N GLY A 75 -13.47 10.62 -5.85
CA GLY A 75 -13.11 11.39 -7.03
C GLY A 75 -12.58 10.57 -8.21
N ALA A 76 -12.09 9.34 -7.97
CA ALA A 76 -11.51 8.47 -8.99
C ALA A 76 -12.48 7.35 -9.48
N LEU A 77 -13.71 7.28 -8.96
CA LEU A 77 -14.65 6.21 -9.31
C LEU A 77 -15.08 6.26 -10.78
N ASP A 78 -15.41 7.45 -11.28
CA ASP A 78 -15.99 7.63 -12.62
C ASP A 78 -14.97 8.03 -13.69
N ILE A 79 -13.67 8.12 -13.32
CA ILE A 79 -12.61 8.46 -14.26
C ILE A 79 -12.15 7.20 -15.00
N THR A 80 -12.29 7.23 -16.32
CA THR A 80 -11.88 6.16 -17.23
C THR A 80 -10.54 6.43 -17.91
N ASP A 81 -10.15 7.70 -18.05
CA ASP A 81 -8.85 8.08 -18.61
C ASP A 81 -7.75 7.92 -17.55
N PRO A 82 -6.82 6.96 -17.72
CA PRO A 82 -5.77 6.69 -16.74
C PRO A 82 -4.78 7.84 -16.55
N THR A 83 -4.70 8.80 -17.48
CA THR A 83 -3.79 9.95 -17.37
C THR A 83 -4.19 10.92 -16.24
N HIS A 84 -5.42 10.81 -15.74
CA HIS A 84 -5.93 11.58 -14.60
C HIS A 84 -5.88 10.79 -13.27
N LEU A 85 -5.40 9.54 -13.33
CA LEU A 85 -5.35 8.62 -12.20
C LEU A 85 -3.92 8.41 -11.72
N GLU A 86 -3.79 8.30 -10.41
CA GLU A 86 -2.57 7.95 -9.72
C GLU A 86 -2.73 6.66 -8.92
N HIS A 87 -1.64 5.90 -8.87
CA HIS A 87 -1.53 4.72 -8.04
C HIS A 87 -0.83 5.10 -6.74
N GLU A 88 -1.59 5.13 -5.65
CA GLU A 88 -1.09 5.57 -4.36
C GLU A 88 -0.99 4.42 -3.37
N HIS A 89 0.17 4.29 -2.73
CA HIS A 89 0.30 3.36 -1.61
C HIS A 89 -0.36 3.98 -0.38
N VAL A 90 -1.29 3.25 0.23
CA VAL A 90 -2.02 3.72 1.41
C VAL A 90 -1.05 3.98 2.56
N PHE A 91 -0.18 3.01 2.83
CA PHE A 91 1.01 3.19 3.66
C PHE A 91 2.19 3.55 2.76
N PRO A 92 2.87 4.70 2.95
CA PRO A 92 3.96 5.12 2.07
C PRO A 92 5.03 4.04 1.91
N ARG A 93 5.55 3.87 0.68
CA ARG A 93 6.58 2.85 0.39
C ARG A 93 7.78 2.95 1.33
N LYS A 94 8.23 4.18 1.60
CA LYS A 94 9.34 4.46 2.51
C LYS A 94 9.06 3.90 3.91
N TRP A 95 7.88 4.19 4.46
CA TRP A 95 7.44 3.70 5.76
C TRP A 95 7.48 2.17 5.82
N LEU A 96 6.92 1.49 4.81
CA LEU A 96 6.86 0.03 4.79
C LEU A 96 8.24 -0.61 4.66
N ILE A 97 9.12 -0.04 3.83
CA ILE A 97 10.52 -0.50 3.69
C ILE A 97 11.29 -0.33 5.00
N GLU A 98 11.15 0.82 5.66
CA GLU A 98 11.82 1.08 6.94
C GLU A 98 11.39 0.05 8.01
N ARG A 99 10.08 -0.20 8.15
CA ARG A 99 9.59 -1.21 9.11
C ARG A 99 10.05 -2.64 8.78
N MET A 100 10.11 -3.03 7.51
CA MET A 100 10.64 -4.34 7.14
C MET A 100 12.13 -4.49 7.45
N MET A 101 12.90 -3.41 7.29
CA MET A 101 14.34 -3.40 7.60
C MET A 101 14.60 -3.39 9.10
N GLU A 102 13.77 -2.71 9.89
CA GLU A 102 13.84 -2.63 11.35
C GLU A 102 13.34 -3.90 12.05
N SER A 103 12.38 -4.60 11.44
CA SER A 103 11.75 -5.81 12.01
C SER A 103 11.60 -6.91 10.96
N PRO A 104 12.71 -7.60 10.59
CA PRO A 104 12.70 -8.68 9.61
C PRO A 104 11.70 -9.80 9.89
N GLU A 105 11.43 -10.08 11.17
CA GLU A 105 10.44 -11.08 11.61
C GLU A 105 8.99 -10.67 11.34
N ALA A 106 8.74 -9.37 11.15
CA ALA A 106 7.42 -8.82 10.92
C ALA A 106 7.07 -8.70 9.42
N VAL A 107 7.96 -9.07 8.50
CA VAL A 107 7.77 -8.89 7.04
C VAL A 107 6.45 -9.45 6.52
N GLU A 108 6.09 -10.68 6.90
CA GLU A 108 4.84 -11.30 6.45
C GLU A 108 3.61 -10.51 6.91
N MET A 109 3.58 -10.11 8.19
CA MET A 109 2.51 -9.29 8.75
C MET A 109 2.45 -7.93 8.04
N LEU A 110 3.61 -7.28 7.87
CA LEU A 110 3.71 -5.96 7.24
C LEU A 110 3.17 -5.96 5.81
N LEU A 111 3.58 -6.93 4.99
CA LEU A 111 3.13 -7.04 3.60
C LEU A 111 1.68 -7.49 3.48
N THR A 112 1.19 -8.34 4.40
CA THR A 112 -0.20 -8.80 4.37
C THR A 112 -1.19 -7.67 4.71
N HIS A 113 -0.82 -6.78 5.62
CA HIS A 113 -1.74 -5.78 6.16
C HIS A 113 -1.51 -4.36 5.66
N PHE A 114 -0.30 -3.98 5.25
CA PHE A 114 0.02 -2.58 4.90
C PHE A 114 0.45 -2.37 3.45
N ALA A 115 0.71 -3.43 2.68
CA ALA A 115 0.95 -3.32 1.23
C ALA A 115 -0.35 -3.10 0.45
N ILE A 116 -1.06 -2.03 0.79
CA ILE A 116 -2.35 -1.65 0.21
C ILE A 116 -2.14 -0.49 -0.76
N ALA A 117 -2.82 -0.56 -1.90
CA ALA A 117 -2.89 0.55 -2.86
C ALA A 117 -4.32 1.06 -3.04
N CYS A 118 -4.40 2.34 -3.36
CA CYS A 118 -5.61 3.06 -3.70
C CYS A 118 -5.41 3.79 -5.04
N THR A 119 -6.40 3.74 -5.90
CA THR A 119 -6.45 4.63 -7.07
C THR A 119 -7.06 5.96 -6.65
N VAL A 120 -6.35 7.05 -6.93
CA VAL A 120 -6.77 8.42 -6.61
C VAL A 120 -6.62 9.30 -7.85
N THR A 121 -7.16 10.50 -7.82
CA THR A 121 -6.91 11.51 -8.87
C THR A 121 -5.52 12.15 -8.69
N SER A 122 -4.98 12.75 -9.75
CA SER A 122 -3.71 13.50 -9.66
C SER A 122 -3.78 14.67 -8.67
N ASP A 123 -4.97 15.26 -8.45
CA ASP A 123 -5.14 16.33 -7.45
C ASP A 123 -5.09 15.80 -6.02
N GLU A 124 -5.81 14.70 -5.77
CA GLU A 124 -5.79 14.00 -4.49
C GLU A 124 -4.38 13.51 -4.13
N HIS A 125 -3.62 12.98 -5.10
CA HIS A 125 -2.23 12.61 -4.91
C HIS A 125 -1.37 13.80 -4.40
N ARG A 126 -1.55 14.99 -4.97
CA ARG A 126 -0.87 16.22 -4.49
C ARG A 126 -1.30 16.63 -3.08
N ARG A 127 -2.59 16.47 -2.76
CA ARG A 127 -3.14 16.75 -1.41
C ARG A 127 -2.55 15.80 -0.37
N LEU A 128 -2.43 14.51 -0.69
CA LEU A 128 -1.77 13.51 0.17
C LEU A 128 -0.31 13.87 0.43
N ALA A 129 0.45 14.24 -0.61
CA ALA A 129 1.84 14.69 -0.46
C ALA A 129 1.96 15.95 0.41
N SER A 130 0.96 16.83 0.35
CA SER A 130 0.91 18.05 1.16
C SER A 130 0.60 17.74 2.63
N ALA A 131 -0.34 16.82 2.89
CA ALA A 131 -0.67 16.34 4.24
C ALA A 131 0.54 15.65 4.90
N GLU A 132 1.24 14.77 4.17
CA GLU A 132 2.47 14.11 4.64
C GLU A 132 3.58 15.11 4.96
N ARG A 133 3.76 16.15 4.14
CA ARG A 133 4.74 17.21 4.41
C ARG A 133 4.39 18.01 5.67
N ALA A 134 3.10 18.25 5.92
CA ALA A 134 2.62 18.98 7.09
C ALA A 134 2.74 18.15 8.38
N ASN A 135 2.52 16.83 8.29
CA ASN A 135 2.70 15.90 9.40
C ASN A 135 3.32 14.58 8.91
N PRO A 136 4.66 14.44 8.98
CA PRO A 136 5.38 13.24 8.53
C PRO A 136 5.05 11.96 9.31
N ALA A 137 4.36 12.07 10.45
CA ALA A 137 3.92 10.91 11.21
C ALA A 137 2.63 10.28 10.64
N LEU A 138 1.92 10.97 9.74
CA LEU A 138 0.71 10.42 9.11
C LEU A 138 1.06 9.24 8.21
N ALA A 139 0.36 8.12 8.43
CA ALA A 139 0.45 6.94 7.59
C ALA A 139 -0.93 6.32 7.38
N GLY A 140 -1.04 5.44 6.39
CA GLY A 140 -2.26 4.69 6.14
C GLY A 140 -3.45 5.59 5.78
N TRP A 141 -4.63 5.22 6.29
CA TRP A 141 -5.88 5.94 6.03
C TRP A 141 -5.97 7.30 6.73
N GLU A 142 -5.21 7.52 7.81
CA GLU A 142 -5.16 8.81 8.50
C GLU A 142 -4.66 9.92 7.57
N ARG A 143 -3.73 9.59 6.66
CA ARG A 143 -3.23 10.52 5.64
C ARG A 143 -4.32 10.94 4.66
N TYR A 144 -5.21 10.02 4.29
CA TYR A 144 -6.35 10.31 3.41
C TYR A 144 -7.38 11.19 4.11
N HIS A 145 -7.66 10.89 5.38
CA HIS A 145 -8.52 11.71 6.21
C HIS A 145 -7.97 13.14 6.37
N ALA A 146 -6.69 13.29 6.72
CA ALA A 146 -6.04 14.60 6.84
C ALA A 146 -6.04 15.39 5.51
N ALA A 147 -5.98 14.67 4.38
CA ALA A 147 -6.10 15.27 3.05
C ALA A 147 -7.55 15.55 2.64
N GLY A 148 -8.57 15.13 3.40
CA GLY A 148 -9.99 15.28 3.07
C GLY A 148 -10.43 14.44 1.88
N ILE A 149 -9.97 13.18 1.82
CA ILE A 149 -10.23 12.24 0.73
C ILE A 149 -11.02 11.05 1.27
N ASP A 150 -12.22 10.85 0.73
CA ASP A 150 -13.03 9.68 1.03
C ASP A 150 -12.68 8.52 0.08
N VAL A 151 -12.61 7.32 0.62
CA VAL A 151 -12.22 6.11 -0.12
C VAL A 151 -13.34 5.07 -0.05
N VAL A 152 -13.58 4.40 -1.16
CA VAL A 152 -14.53 3.30 -1.30
C VAL A 152 -13.76 2.00 -1.52
N ASP A 153 -14.13 0.97 -0.78
CA ASP A 153 -13.76 -0.41 -1.09
C ASP A 153 -14.66 -0.92 -2.21
N THR A 154 -14.14 -0.95 -3.43
CA THR A 154 -14.90 -1.36 -4.64
C THR A 154 -15.26 -2.86 -4.64
N ALA A 155 -14.71 -3.66 -3.73
CA ALA A 155 -15.12 -5.05 -3.53
C ALA A 155 -16.40 -5.18 -2.70
N THR A 156 -16.77 -4.17 -1.90
CA THR A 156 -17.92 -4.21 -0.99
C THR A 156 -18.91 -3.07 -1.23
N GLY A 157 -18.48 -2.00 -1.90
CA GLY A 157 -19.23 -0.74 -2.03
C GLY A 157 -19.20 0.12 -0.77
N ALA A 158 -18.51 -0.31 0.30
CA ALA A 158 -18.46 0.41 1.56
C ALA A 158 -17.45 1.56 1.50
N VAL A 159 -17.77 2.67 2.17
CA VAL A 159 -16.79 3.72 2.46
C VAL A 159 -15.84 3.21 3.53
N VAL A 160 -14.53 3.36 3.31
CA VAL A 160 -13.50 2.99 4.28
C VAL A 160 -13.62 3.92 5.49
N PRO A 161 -13.88 3.39 6.71
CA PRO A 161 -14.03 4.22 7.89
C PRO A 161 -12.74 4.96 8.20
N GLN A 162 -12.88 6.24 8.54
CA GLN A 162 -11.76 7.14 8.84
C GLN A 162 -11.00 6.77 10.13
N SER A 163 -11.46 5.76 10.89
CA SER A 163 -10.92 5.32 12.18
C SER A 163 -10.17 3.98 12.14
N ILE A 164 -9.95 3.36 10.96
CA ILE A 164 -9.10 2.16 10.87
C ILE A 164 -7.64 2.63 10.76
N GLY A 165 -7.12 3.16 11.86
CA GLY A 165 -5.81 3.81 11.95
C GLY A 165 -5.01 3.49 13.20
N GLU A 166 -5.51 2.62 14.10
CA GLU A 166 -4.59 2.01 15.08
C GLU A 166 -3.64 1.09 14.31
N SER A 167 -2.50 1.65 13.93
CA SER A 167 -1.32 0.89 13.52
C SER A 167 -1.19 -0.25 14.53
N PRO A 168 -1.28 -1.53 14.11
CA PRO A 168 -0.95 -2.64 14.99
C PRO A 168 0.44 -2.33 15.54
N LEU A 169 0.50 -2.01 16.83
CA LEU A 169 1.77 -1.81 17.53
C LEU A 169 2.59 -3.06 17.22
N LEU A 170 3.79 -2.87 16.67
CA LEU A 170 4.68 -3.99 16.44
C LEU A 170 4.91 -4.68 17.81
N PRO A 171 5.14 -6.01 17.85
CA PRO A 171 5.23 -6.75 19.12
C PRO A 171 6.19 -6.12 20.14
N HIS A 172 7.24 -5.42 19.67
CA HIS A 172 8.21 -4.73 20.51
C HIS A 172 7.69 -3.41 21.13
N GLU A 173 6.67 -2.77 20.56
CA GLU A 173 6.06 -1.54 21.08
C GLU A 173 5.02 -1.81 22.19
N GLN A 174 4.60 -3.07 22.38
CA GLN A 174 3.62 -3.47 23.41
C GLN A 174 4.24 -3.71 24.80
N SER A 175 5.58 -3.77 24.92
CA SER A 175 6.27 -4.10 26.19
C SER A 175 6.66 -2.89 27.05
N GLY A 176 6.25 -1.67 26.67
CA GLY A 176 6.65 -0.43 27.35
C GLY A 176 5.82 0.00 28.57
N VAL A 177 4.73 -0.69 28.91
CA VAL A 177 3.87 -0.32 30.04
C VAL A 177 3.86 -1.42 31.09
N GLN A 178 4.94 -1.52 31.86
CA GLN A 178 4.83 -1.98 33.25
C GLN A 178 5.24 -0.84 34.17
N GLN A 179 4.22 -0.33 34.86
CA GLN A 179 4.28 0.75 35.82
C GLN A 179 5.27 0.43 36.94
N SER A 180 6.21 1.35 37.17
CA SER A 180 6.84 1.50 38.49
C SER A 180 5.76 1.86 39.49
N GLY A 181 5.48 0.98 40.45
CA GLY A 181 4.39 1.18 41.39
C GLY A 181 4.48 0.31 42.64
N ARG A 182 5.53 0.53 43.44
CA ARG A 182 5.58 0.64 44.93
C ARG A 182 6.86 0.03 45.51
#